data_AF-A0A1Q3JDE2-F1
#
_entry.id   AF-A0A1Q3JDE2-F1
#
_cell.length_a   1.000
_cell.length_b   1.000
_cell.length_c   1.000
_cell.angle_alpha   90.00
_cell.angle_beta   90.00
_cell.angle_gamma   90.00
#
_symmetry.space_group_name_H-M   'P 1'
#
loop_
_entity.id
_entity.type
_entity.pdbx_description
1 polymer ?
#
loop_
_entity_poly.entity_id
_entity_poly.type
_entity_poly.pdbx_seq_one_letter_code
_entity_poly.pdbx_strand_id
1 'polypeptide(L)' 'MTMHYRLYSLDAAQRIRSGVDLDCENDTEALALALKLLPDFAKELWRSTVCVAVLPKGAAEKARESVA' A
#
# COMPACT_ATOMS: atom_id res chain seq x y z
N MET A 1 14.97 -12.90 9.32
CA MET A 1 13.92 -13.35 8.39
C MET A 1 13.38 -12.08 7.75
N THR A 2 13.70 -11.83 6.50
CA THR A 2 13.37 -10.57 5.81
C THR A 2 11.87 -10.51 5.58
N MET A 3 11.24 -9.41 5.97
CA MET A 3 9.79 -9.23 5.78
C MET A 3 9.56 -8.48 4.47
N HIS A 4 8.62 -9.00 3.67
CA HIS A 4 8.30 -8.49 2.35
C HIS A 4 6.88 -7.94 2.36
N TYR A 5 6.77 -6.63 2.17
CA TYR A 5 5.50 -5.95 1.97
C TYR A 5 5.35 -5.61 0.50
N ARG A 6 4.12 -5.69 -0.01
CA ARG A 6 3.79 -5.32 -1.37
C ARG A 6 2.63 -4.35 -1.40
N LEU A 7 2.85 -3.24 -2.07
CA LEU A 7 1.87 -2.19 -2.28
C LEU A 7 1.30 -2.33 -3.69
N TYR A 8 -0.02 -2.41 -3.84
CA TYR A 8 -0.67 -2.57 -5.15
C TYR A 8 -1.59 -1.41 -5.50
N SER A 9 -1.48 -0.93 -6.73
CA SER A 9 -2.51 -0.09 -7.36
C SER A 9 -3.47 -0.97 -8.13
N LEU A 10 -4.78 -0.74 -7.95
CA LEU A 10 -5.83 -1.50 -8.61
C LEU A 10 -6.57 -0.65 -9.65
N ASP A 11 -7.01 -1.30 -10.74
CA ASP A 11 -7.94 -0.71 -11.69
C ASP A 11 -9.38 -0.68 -11.16
N ALA A 12 -10.31 -0.16 -11.97
CA ALA A 12 -11.72 -0.08 -11.59
C ALA A 12 -12.40 -1.46 -11.40
N ALA A 13 -11.82 -2.51 -11.97
CA ALA A 13 -12.29 -3.90 -11.86
C ALA A 13 -11.55 -4.68 -10.75
N GLN A 14 -10.84 -4.00 -9.85
CA GLN A 14 -10.05 -4.59 -8.75
C GLN A 14 -8.91 -5.50 -9.22
N ARG A 15 -8.39 -5.28 -10.43
CA ARG A 15 -7.22 -6.01 -10.93
C ARG A 15 -5.96 -5.23 -10.64
N ILE A 16 -4.87 -5.93 -10.35
CA ILE A 16 -3.56 -5.32 -10.11
C ILE A 16 -3.10 -4.62 -11.40
N ARG A 17 -2.89 -3.31 -11.30
CA ARG A 17 -2.31 -2.48 -12.36
C ARG A 17 -0.80 -2.33 -12.21
N SER A 18 -0.34 -2.16 -10.98
CA SER A 18 1.09 -2.03 -10.64
C SER A 18 1.33 -2.47 -9.20
N GLY A 19 2.56 -2.90 -8.91
CA GLY A 19 3.00 -3.28 -7.57
C GLY A 19 4.39 -2.75 -7.25
N VAL A 20 4.64 -2.43 -5.98
CA VAL A 20 5.96 -2.08 -5.44
C VAL A 20 6.26 -3.01 -4.28
N ASP A 21 7.45 -3.61 -4.31
CA ASP A 21 7.98 -4.44 -3.23
C ASP A 21 8.78 -3.57 -2.24
N LEU A 22 8.56 -3.82 -0.96
CA LEU A 22 9.28 -3.24 0.16
C LEU A 22 9.91 -4.37 0.97
N ASP A 23 11.24 -4.44 0.89
CA ASP A 23 12.05 -5.37 1.66
C ASP A 23 12.53 -4.67 2.93
N CYS A 24 12.28 -5.27 4.09
CA CYS A 24 12.64 -4.66 5.35
C CYS A 24 13.24 -5.67 6.34
N GLU A 25 14.16 -5.19 7.16
CA GLU A 25 14.81 -5.96 8.21
C GLU A 25 13.94 -6.03 9.49
N ASN A 26 13.07 -5.04 9.70
CA ASN A 26 12.19 -4.90 10.87
C ASN A 26 10.71 -4.75 10.46
N ASP A 27 9.84 -5.62 10.94
CA ASP A 27 8.40 -5.70 10.58
C ASP A 27 7.61 -4.44 10.97
N THR A 28 7.89 -3.87 12.14
CA THR A 28 7.14 -2.71 12.65
C THR A 28 7.46 -1.45 11.84
N GLU A 29 8.74 -1.23 11.56
CA GLU A 29 9.19 -0.10 10.74
C GLU A 29 8.74 -0.26 9.28
N ALA A 30 8.79 -1.49 8.76
CA ALA A 30 8.28 -1.82 7.43
C ALA A 30 6.79 -1.49 7.29
N LEU A 31 5.98 -1.93 8.24
CA LEU A 31 4.55 -1.67 8.25
C LEU A 31 4.26 -0.17 8.33
N ALA A 32 4.97 0.56 9.19
CA ALA A 32 4.81 2.00 9.33
C ALA A 32 5.15 2.73 8.03
N LEU A 33 6.26 2.36 7.38
CA LEU A 33 6.66 2.94 6.09
C LEU A 33 5.64 2.59 5.00
N ALA A 34 5.21 1.34 4.92
CA ALA A 34 4.25 0.90 3.91
C ALA A 34 2.89 1.60 4.07
N LEU A 35 2.39 1.76 5.29
CA LEU A 35 1.16 2.51 5.57
C LEU A 35 1.30 4.00 5.21
N LYS A 36 2.49 4.59 5.39
CA LYS A 36 2.77 5.97 4.98
C LYS A 36 2.79 6.13 3.46
N LEU A 37 3.31 5.16 2.73
CA LEU A 37 3.38 5.19 1.26
C LEU A 37 2.08 4.77 0.58
N LEU A 38 1.22 4.02 1.29
CA LEU A 38 -0.02 3.48 0.74
C LEU A 38 -0.91 4.54 0.07
N PRO A 39 -1.23 5.71 0.68
CA PRO A 39 -2.05 6.75 0.06
C PRO A 39 -1.51 7.31 -1.26
N ASP A 40 -0.19 7.39 -1.39
CA ASP A 40 0.45 8.07 -2.51
C ASP A 40 0.62 7.15 -3.73
N PHE A 41 0.88 5.87 -3.47
CA PHE A 41 1.35 4.91 -4.48
C PHE A 41 0.37 3.76 -4.77
N ALA A 42 -0.48 3.38 -3.81
CA ALA A 42 -1.24 2.13 -3.88
C ALA A 42 -2.66 2.26 -3.29
N LYS A 43 -3.45 1.20 -3.41
CA LYS A 43 -4.78 1.08 -2.80
C LYS A 43 -4.85 -0.09 -1.82
N GLU A 44 -3.94 -1.05 -1.94
CA GLU A 44 -3.83 -2.18 -1.03
C GLU A 44 -2.38 -2.40 -0.57
N LEU A 45 -2.23 -2.85 0.67
CA LEU A 45 -0.98 -3.27 1.28
C LEU A 45 -1.10 -4.75 1.67
N TRP A 46 -0.18 -5.56 1.17
CA TRP A 46 -0.08 -6.99 1.45
C TRP A 46 1.24 -7.30 2.15
N ARG A 47 1.20 -8.23 3.10
CA ARG A 47 2.39 -8.88 3.68
C ARG A 47 2.38 -10.33 3.22
N SER A 48 3.34 -10.70 2.38
CA SER A 48 3.34 -12.00 1.70
C SER A 48 2.02 -12.25 0.94
N THR A 49 1.11 -13.06 1.50
CA THR A 49 -0.20 -13.43 0.92
C THR A 49 -1.39 -12.95 1.75
N VAL A 50 -1.17 -12.09 2.75
CA VAL A 50 -2.23 -11.56 3.61
C VAL A 50 -2.40 -10.07 3.34
N CYS A 51 -3.62 -9.65 3.02
CA CYS A 51 -3.97 -8.24 2.93
C CYS A 51 -3.99 -7.63 4.33
N VAL A 52 -3.21 -6.57 4.55
CA VAL A 52 -3.03 -5.92 5.84
C VAL A 52 -3.79 -4.59 5.91
N ALA A 53 -3.87 -3.85 4.80
CA ALA A 53 -4.63 -2.60 4.74
C ALA A 53 -5.18 -2.33 3.33
N VAL A 54 -6.34 -1.68 3.26
CA VAL A 54 -7.00 -1.25 2.02
C VAL A 54 -7.50 0.16 2.20
N LEU A 55 -7.25 1.02 1.20
CA LEU A 55 -7.84 2.36 1.19
C LEU A 55 -9.31 2.29 0.78
N PRO A 56 -10.21 2.97 1.51
CA PRO A 56 -11.57 3.17 1.04
C PRO A 56 -11.57 3.83 -0.34
N LYS A 57 -12.54 3.48 -1.19
CA LYS A 57 -12.70 4.10 -2.50
C LYS A 57 -12.78 5.63 -2.35
N GLY A 58 -11.93 6.37 -3.07
CA GLY A 58 -11.87 7.84 -2.99
C GLY A 58 -10.98 8.41 -1.88
N ALA A 59 -10.39 7.58 -1.00
CA ALA A 59 -9.53 8.07 0.07
C ALA A 59 -8.18 8.60 -0.45
N ALA A 60 -7.63 7.98 -1.48
CA ALA A 60 -6.40 8.46 -2.13
C ALA A 60 -6.62 9.80 -2.86
N GLU A 61 -7.78 9.95 -3.52
CA GLU A 61 -8.19 11.19 -4.16
C GLU A 61 -8.36 12.34 -3.13
N LYS A 62 -9.06 12.09 -2.02
CA LYS A 62 -9.22 13.07 -0.93
C LYS A 62 -7.91 13.46 -0.26
N ALA A 63 -6.99 12.51 -0.07
CA ALA A 63 -5.67 12.80 0.49
C ALA A 63 -4.87 13.75 -0.40
N ARG A 64 -4.95 13.56 -1.73
CA ARG A 64 -4.30 14.46 -2.71
C ARG A 64 -4.92 15.85 -2.75
N GLU A 65 -6.24 15.96 -2.64
CA GLU A 65 -6.95 17.25 -2.56
C GLU A 65 -6.62 18.05 -1.29
N SER A 66 -6.24 17.37 -0.20
CA SER A 66 -5.95 18.02 1.10
C SER A 66 -4.53 18.61 1.20
N VAL A 67 -3.65 18.33 0.23
CA VAL A 67 -2.25 18.79 0.19
C VAL A 67 -2.03 19.87 -0.89
N ALA A 68 -3.07 20.16 -1.69
CA ALA A 68 -3.06 21.16 -2.77
C ALA A 68 -3.46 22.56 -2.30
#